data_AF-A0A0F9DW39-F1
#
_entry.id   AF-A0A0F9DW39-F1
#
_cell.length_a   1.000
_cell.length_b   1.000
_cell.length_c   1.000
_cell.angle_alpha   90.00
_cell.angle_beta   90.00
_cell.angle_gamma   90.00
#
_symmetry.space_group_name_H-M   'P 1'
#
loop_
_entity.id
_entity.type
_entity.pdbx_description
1 polymer ?
#
loop_
_entity_poly.entity_id
_entity_poly.type
_entity_poly.pdbx_seq_one_letter_code
_entity_poly.pdbx_strand_id
1 'polypeptide(L)'
;MATRYQVRLKNLAGVQVGLITDWRSLTYTKRVNSVDDYTLVIDGELSLVDDFVLDGQIEILRTDIAAVPVIPSTVDLEAFHRTAVRETNVDGLSTFTSKGLGYDDLLRRRAILFRAASSQADKSGVGETVMKAYVNENAGPGATSPPRLFAGVNTGLTIQTDGAAGTSWEGEKSFRPLLSVLREITEA
;
A
#
# COMPACT_ATOMS: atom_id res chain seq x y z
N MET A 1 -0.48 -30.31 -4.80
CA MET A 1 0.04 -28.97 -5.17
C MET A 1 0.99 -28.55 -4.08
N ALA A 2 2.23 -28.22 -4.42
CA ALA A 2 3.20 -27.69 -3.48
C ALA A 2 3.43 -26.22 -3.81
N THR A 3 3.01 -25.33 -2.93
CA THR A 3 3.18 -23.89 -3.08
C THR A 3 4.23 -23.46 -2.07
N ARG A 4 5.23 -22.70 -2.53
CA ARG A 4 6.22 -22.07 -1.65
C ARG A 4 5.96 -20.59 -1.59
N TYR A 5 5.97 -20.05 -0.38
CA TYR A 5 5.91 -18.62 -0.16
C TYR A 5 7.30 -18.09 0.22
N GLN A 6 7.54 -16.82 -0.04
CA GLN A 6 8.69 -16.08 0.45
C GLN A 6 8.23 -14.67 0.78
N VAL A 7 8.80 -14.08 1.82
CA VAL A 7 8.49 -12.69 2.21
C VAL A 7 9.74 -11.85 2.05
N ARG A 8 9.70 -10.83 1.18
CA ARG A 8 10.78 -9.84 1.08
C ARG A 8 10.45 -8.66 1.97
N LEU A 9 11.39 -8.31 2.83
CA LEU A 9 11.35 -7.07 3.60
C LEU A 9 12.15 -6.01 2.86
N LYS A 10 11.57 -4.84 2.69
CA LYS A 10 12.19 -3.69 2.04
C LYS A 10 12.13 -2.47 2.96
N ASN A 11 13.11 -1.59 2.83
CA ASN A 11 13.12 -0.31 3.53
C ASN A 11 12.15 0.71 2.89
N LEU A 12 12.12 1.93 3.42
CA LEU A 12 11.28 3.03 2.93
C LEU A 12 11.55 3.41 1.46
N ALA A 13 12.76 3.16 0.97
CA ALA A 13 13.15 3.42 -0.41
C ALA A 13 12.82 2.26 -1.37
N GLY A 14 12.18 1.19 -0.87
CA GLY A 14 11.86 0.00 -1.66
C GLY A 14 13.06 -0.92 -1.91
N VAL A 15 14.19 -0.69 -1.25
CA VAL A 15 15.37 -1.56 -1.35
C VAL A 15 15.17 -2.77 -0.44
N GLN A 16 15.38 -3.97 -0.97
CA GLN A 16 15.29 -5.21 -0.18
C GLN A 16 16.39 -5.22 0.90
N VAL A 17 15.97 -5.38 2.15
CA VAL A 17 16.84 -5.51 3.32
C VAL A 17 16.81 -6.92 3.91
N GLY A 18 15.77 -7.70 3.59
CA GLY A 18 15.62 -9.04 4.12
C GLY A 18 14.82 -9.98 3.24
N LEU A 19 15.08 -11.27 3.41
CA LEU A 19 14.28 -12.35 2.83
C LEU A 19 13.94 -13.34 3.95
N ILE A 20 12.65 -13.55 4.17
CA ILE A 20 12.11 -14.45 5.19
C ILE A 20 11.49 -15.64 4.45
N THR A 21 12.06 -16.82 4.65
CA THR A 21 11.56 -18.09 4.09
C THR A 21 10.88 -18.97 5.13
N ASP A 22 11.13 -18.68 6.41
CA ASP A 22 10.67 -19.46 7.54
C ASP A 22 9.96 -18.53 8.51
N TRP A 23 8.73 -18.89 8.87
CA TRP A 23 7.88 -18.14 9.77
C TRP A 23 6.99 -19.10 10.54
N ARG A 24 6.45 -18.62 11.67
CA ARG A 24 5.49 -19.37 12.48
C ARG A 24 4.11 -19.34 11.84
N SER A 25 3.69 -18.17 11.35
CA SER A 25 2.43 -18.00 10.64
C SER A 25 2.50 -16.83 9.66
N LEU A 26 1.82 -16.96 8.53
CA LEU A 26 1.62 -15.91 7.54
C LEU A 26 0.16 -15.94 7.12
N THR A 27 -0.56 -14.85 7.37
CA THR A 27 -1.94 -14.65 6.92
C THR A 27 -2.01 -13.34 6.15
N TYR A 28 -2.70 -13.35 5.02
CA TYR A 28 -2.98 -12.12 4.28
C TYR A 28 -4.33 -12.22 3.57
N THR A 29 -4.96 -11.07 3.36
CA THR A 29 -6.22 -10.96 2.65
C THR A 29 -6.09 -9.95 1.52
N LYS A 30 -6.35 -10.39 0.29
CA LYS A 30 -6.53 -9.51 -0.86
C LYS A 30 -8.00 -9.20 -1.07
N ARG A 31 -8.35 -7.93 -1.21
CA ARG A 31 -9.71 -7.46 -1.39
C ARG A 31 -9.78 -6.56 -2.62
N VAL A 32 -10.79 -6.80 -3.46
CA VAL A 32 -11.09 -5.88 -4.56
C VAL A 32 -11.74 -4.63 -3.98
N ASN A 33 -11.31 -3.45 -4.44
CA ASN A 33 -11.83 -2.16 -3.99
C ASN A 33 -11.80 -1.99 -2.46
N SER A 34 -10.87 -2.61 -1.77
CA SER A 34 -10.65 -2.42 -0.33
C SER A 34 -9.18 -2.53 0.00
N VAL A 35 -8.81 -2.09 1.20
CA VAL A 35 -7.42 -2.15 1.63
C VAL A 35 -7.11 -3.59 2.05
N ASP A 36 -6.05 -4.14 1.46
CA ASP A 36 -5.49 -5.44 1.82
C ASP A 36 -4.85 -5.39 3.21
N ASP A 37 -4.71 -6.55 3.85
CA ASP A 37 -3.99 -6.66 5.12
C ASP A 37 -3.13 -7.91 5.17
N TYR A 38 -2.10 -7.87 6.03
CA TYR A 38 -1.31 -9.04 6.36
C TYR A 38 -0.97 -9.08 7.85
N THR A 39 -0.72 -10.29 8.33
CA THR A 39 -0.10 -10.58 9.62
C THR A 39 0.98 -11.64 9.41
N LEU A 40 2.21 -11.31 9.77
CA LEU A 40 3.38 -12.18 9.71
C LEU A 40 3.89 -12.40 11.14
N VAL A 41 4.05 -13.65 11.54
CA VAL A 41 4.56 -14.05 12.86
C VAL A 41 5.87 -14.80 12.66
N ILE A 42 6.96 -14.27 13.22
CA ILE A 42 8.31 -14.82 13.15
C ILE A 42 8.92 -14.96 14.54
N ASP A 43 10.09 -15.60 14.61
CA ASP A 43 10.88 -15.63 15.83
C ASP A 43 11.37 -14.21 16.18
N GLY A 44 11.18 -13.80 17.44
CA GLY A 44 11.51 -12.48 17.93
C GLY A 44 13.01 -12.20 18.04
N GLU A 45 13.84 -13.24 18.00
CA GLU A 45 15.30 -13.14 18.05
C GLU A 45 15.95 -13.04 16.66
N LEU A 46 15.16 -13.02 15.58
CA LEU A 46 15.71 -12.82 14.23
C LEU A 46 16.29 -11.42 14.09
N SER A 47 17.50 -11.33 13.54
CA SER A 47 18.19 -10.04 13.30
C SER A 47 17.38 -9.07 12.43
N LEU A 48 16.48 -9.60 11.58
CA LEU A 48 15.59 -8.85 10.71
C LEU A 48 14.50 -8.08 11.44
N VAL A 49 14.23 -8.40 12.72
CA VAL A 49 13.13 -7.81 13.48
C VAL A 49 13.28 -6.29 13.62
N ASP A 50 14.51 -5.79 13.70
CA ASP A 50 14.77 -4.35 13.82
C ASP A 50 14.70 -3.60 12.48
N ASP A 51 14.66 -4.33 11.36
CA ASP A 51 14.46 -3.75 10.02
C ASP A 51 12.98 -3.45 9.71
N PHE A 52 12.05 -3.90 10.56
CA PHE A 52 10.62 -3.56 10.45
C PHE A 52 10.37 -2.14 10.94
N VAL A 53 10.57 -1.18 10.04
CA VAL A 53 10.27 0.23 10.26
C VAL A 53 8.84 0.58 9.83
N LEU A 54 8.24 1.59 10.47
CA LEU A 54 6.93 2.10 10.09
C LEU A 54 6.92 2.53 8.61
N ASP A 55 5.94 2.08 7.84
CA ASP A 55 5.85 2.25 6.37
C ASP A 55 7.00 1.59 5.58
N GLY A 56 7.79 0.72 6.20
CA GLY A 56 8.62 -0.25 5.48
C GLY A 56 7.75 -1.17 4.62
N GLN A 57 8.26 -1.65 3.50
CA GLN A 57 7.46 -2.42 2.54
C GLN A 57 7.70 -3.92 2.71
N ILE A 58 6.66 -4.71 2.45
CA ILE A 58 6.71 -6.16 2.41
C ILE A 58 6.12 -6.64 1.09
N GLU A 59 6.82 -7.57 0.44
CA GLU A 59 6.27 -8.36 -0.66
C GLU A 59 6.08 -9.81 -0.22
N ILE A 60 4.88 -10.35 -0.43
CA ILE A 60 4.62 -11.78 -0.31
C ILE A 60 4.69 -12.37 -1.71
N LEU A 61 5.66 -13.25 -1.93
CA LEU A 61 5.85 -13.95 -3.19
C LEU A 61 5.30 -15.37 -3.09
N ARG A 62 4.67 -15.82 -4.17
CA ARG A 62 4.14 -17.17 -4.32
C ARG A 62 4.78 -17.86 -5.51
N THR A 63 5.26 -19.06 -5.29
CA THR A 63 5.82 -19.95 -6.32
C THR A 63 5.03 -21.24 -6.35
N ASP A 64 4.56 -21.65 -7.54
CA ASP A 64 4.02 -22.98 -7.76
C ASP A 64 5.15 -23.90 -8.24
N ILE A 65 5.69 -24.69 -7.32
CA ILE A 65 6.79 -25.61 -7.61
C ILE A 65 6.31 -26.95 -8.18
N ALA A 66 4.99 -27.18 -8.19
CA ALA A 66 4.39 -28.39 -8.75
C ALA A 66 3.93 -28.21 -10.22
N ALA A 67 3.86 -26.97 -10.71
CA ALA A 67 3.55 -26.68 -12.10
C ALA A 67 4.65 -27.17 -13.06
N VAL A 68 4.25 -27.63 -14.25
CA VAL A 68 5.15 -28.01 -15.35
C VAL A 68 4.77 -27.21 -16.60
N PRO A 69 5.62 -26.26 -17.06
CA PRO A 69 6.87 -25.81 -16.44
C PRO A 69 6.64 -25.10 -15.09
N VAL A 70 7.68 -25.03 -14.26
CA VAL A 70 7.64 -24.31 -12.98
C VAL A 70 7.26 -22.86 -13.24
N ILE A 71 6.25 -22.37 -12.53
CA ILE A 71 5.84 -20.96 -12.62
C ILE A 71 6.79 -20.15 -11.74
N PRO A 72 7.49 -19.12 -12.28
CA PRO A 72 8.37 -18.27 -11.50
C PRO A 72 7.65 -17.61 -10.33
N SER A 73 8.39 -17.22 -9.29
CA SER A 73 7.83 -16.49 -8.15
C SER A 73 7.13 -15.21 -8.63
N THR A 74 5.85 -15.09 -8.28
CA THR A 74 5.02 -13.91 -8.56
C THR A 74 4.74 -13.18 -7.27
N VAL A 75 4.65 -11.85 -7.33
CA VAL A 75 4.24 -11.04 -6.18
C VAL A 75 2.73 -11.23 -6.01
N ASP A 76 2.32 -11.81 -4.89
CA ASP A 76 0.92 -12.00 -4.56
C ASP A 76 0.38 -10.80 -3.78
N LEU A 77 1.15 -10.24 -2.84
CA LEU A 77 0.76 -9.04 -2.09
C LEU A 77 1.95 -8.08 -1.94
N GLU A 78 1.65 -6.78 -2.04
CA GLU A 78 2.53 -5.69 -1.62
C GLU A 78 1.85 -4.86 -0.53
N ALA A 79 2.56 -4.60 0.57
CA ALA A 79 1.99 -3.94 1.73
C ALA A 79 3.01 -3.12 2.52
N PHE A 80 2.52 -2.19 3.33
CA PHE A 80 3.30 -1.45 4.31
C PHE A 80 3.22 -2.09 5.69
N HIS A 81 4.35 -2.22 6.37
CA HIS A 81 4.40 -2.49 7.80
C HIS A 81 3.84 -1.30 8.60
N ARG A 82 2.96 -1.58 9.55
CA ARG A 82 2.26 -0.55 10.34
C ARG A 82 2.45 -0.70 11.83
N THR A 83 2.48 -1.92 12.33
CA THR A 83 2.56 -2.17 13.76
C THR A 83 3.25 -3.48 14.00
N ALA A 84 4.07 -3.50 15.05
CA ALA A 84 4.71 -4.69 15.57
C ALA A 84 4.19 -5.00 16.98
N VAL A 85 4.10 -6.27 17.31
CA VAL A 85 3.88 -6.75 18.68
C VAL A 85 5.00 -7.73 19.00
N ARG A 86 5.69 -7.51 20.14
CA ARG A 86 6.71 -8.41 20.68
C ARG A 86 6.14 -9.08 21.92
N GLU A 87 6.18 -10.40 21.96
CA GLU A 87 5.67 -11.20 23.06
C GLU A 87 6.72 -12.25 23.45
N THR A 88 6.93 -12.43 24.75
CA THR A 88 7.74 -13.52 25.29
C THR A 88 6.82 -14.43 26.08
N ASN A 89 6.72 -15.69 25.66
CA ASN A 89 5.90 -16.67 26.36
C ASN A 89 6.56 -17.12 27.67
N VAL A 90 5.77 -17.80 28.53
CA VAL A 90 6.24 -18.37 29.81
C VAL A 90 7.44 -19.31 29.61
N ASP A 91 7.52 -19.98 28.45
CA ASP A 91 8.62 -20.88 28.07
C ASP A 91 9.88 -20.14 27.57
N GLY A 92 9.92 -18.80 27.63
CA GLY A 92 11.04 -17.98 27.17
C GLY A 92 11.13 -17.81 25.65
N LEU A 93 10.17 -18.35 24.89
CA LEU A 93 10.13 -18.18 23.43
C LEU A 93 9.66 -16.76 23.06
N SER A 94 10.53 -16.04 22.35
CA SER A 94 10.29 -14.70 21.81
C SER A 94 9.56 -14.78 20.46
N THR A 95 8.49 -14.00 20.30
CA THR A 95 7.70 -13.93 19.07
C THR A 95 7.56 -12.49 18.62
N PHE A 96 7.75 -12.26 17.33
CA PHE A 96 7.51 -10.96 16.70
C PHE A 96 6.38 -11.07 15.70
N THR A 97 5.34 -10.26 15.90
CA THR A 97 4.19 -10.18 15.00
C THR A 97 4.21 -8.84 14.27
N SER A 98 4.44 -8.90 12.95
CA SER A 98 4.31 -7.76 12.04
C SER A 98 2.91 -7.72 11.45
N LYS A 99 2.26 -6.56 11.53
CA LYS A 99 0.96 -6.29 10.92
C LYS A 99 1.05 -5.12 9.98
N GLY A 100 0.32 -5.20 8.86
CA GLY A 100 0.35 -4.15 7.87
C GLY A 100 -0.82 -4.16 6.91
N LEU A 101 -0.77 -3.22 5.98
CA LEU A 101 -1.87 -2.90 5.06
C LEU A 101 -1.34 -2.69 3.64
N GLY A 102 -2.14 -3.04 2.63
CA GLY A 102 -1.79 -2.85 1.23
C GLY A 102 -1.51 -1.38 0.87
N TYR A 103 -0.92 -1.17 -0.31
CA TYR A 103 -0.53 0.18 -0.76
C TYR A 103 -1.70 1.17 -0.87
N ASP A 104 -2.92 0.68 -1.10
CA ASP A 104 -4.16 1.48 -1.07
C ASP A 104 -4.37 2.23 0.25
N ASP A 105 -3.74 1.78 1.34
CA ASP A 105 -3.78 2.49 2.61
C ASP A 105 -3.15 3.90 2.52
N LEU A 106 -2.18 4.12 1.62
CA LEU A 106 -1.66 5.47 1.36
C LEU A 106 -2.77 6.42 0.91
N LEU A 107 -3.67 5.94 0.05
CA LEU A 107 -4.80 6.71 -0.44
C LEU A 107 -5.87 6.84 0.62
N ARG A 108 -6.10 5.79 1.43
CA ARG A 108 -7.08 5.80 2.52
C ARG A 108 -6.75 6.84 3.59
N ARG A 109 -5.47 7.02 3.92
CA ARG A 109 -5.00 7.99 4.94
C ARG A 109 -5.03 9.45 4.47
N ARG A 110 -5.37 9.71 3.21
CA ARG A 110 -5.37 11.05 2.62
C ARG A 110 -6.80 11.53 2.36
N ALA A 111 -6.95 12.84 2.40
CA ALA A 111 -8.19 13.54 2.11
C ALA A 111 -7.93 14.67 1.13
N ILE A 112 -8.98 15.09 0.42
CA ILE A 112 -8.96 16.22 -0.50
C ILE A 112 -9.04 17.51 0.31
N LEU A 113 -7.88 18.03 0.71
CA LEU A 113 -7.78 19.17 1.63
C LEU A 113 -7.70 20.50 0.88
N PHE A 114 -8.60 20.68 -0.08
CA PHE A 114 -8.79 21.90 -0.85
C PHE A 114 -10.18 22.46 -0.59
N ARG A 115 -10.32 23.79 -0.64
CA ARG A 115 -11.61 24.46 -0.46
C ARG A 115 -12.52 24.17 -1.66
N ALA A 116 -13.84 24.17 -1.43
CA ALA A 116 -14.84 24.12 -2.50
C ALA A 116 -14.59 25.24 -3.54
N ALA A 117 -15.03 25.02 -4.78
CA ALA A 117 -14.82 25.87 -5.95
C ALA A 117 -13.36 26.13 -6.33
N SER A 118 -12.40 25.38 -5.78
CA SER A 118 -11.01 25.40 -6.25
C SER A 118 -10.81 24.37 -7.36
N SER A 119 -9.90 24.65 -8.31
CA SER A 119 -9.57 23.72 -9.41
C SER A 119 -8.94 22.40 -8.95
N GLN A 120 -8.52 22.32 -7.69
CA GLN A 120 -8.04 21.10 -7.06
C GLN A 120 -9.18 20.25 -6.46
N ALA A 121 -10.29 20.88 -6.08
CA ALA A 121 -11.47 20.19 -5.56
C ALA A 121 -12.48 19.85 -6.67
N ASP A 122 -12.62 20.73 -7.66
CA ASP A 122 -13.51 20.60 -8.81
C ASP A 122 -12.73 20.18 -10.05
N LYS A 123 -13.06 19.02 -10.62
CA LYS A 123 -12.36 18.42 -11.75
C LYS A 123 -13.32 17.84 -12.76
N SER A 124 -12.92 17.94 -14.02
CA SER A 124 -13.59 17.28 -15.14
C SER A 124 -12.56 16.73 -16.13
N GLY A 125 -12.93 15.67 -16.84
CA GLY A 125 -12.08 15.06 -17.86
C GLY A 125 -12.20 13.54 -17.90
N VAL A 126 -11.22 12.87 -18.49
CA VAL A 126 -11.17 11.40 -18.52
C VAL A 126 -10.88 10.86 -17.12
N GLY A 127 -11.61 9.84 -16.69
CA GLY A 127 -11.57 9.28 -15.33
C GLY A 127 -10.17 8.95 -14.84
N GLU A 128 -9.35 8.26 -15.65
CA GLU A 128 -7.95 7.97 -15.29
C GLU A 128 -7.16 9.25 -14.99
N THR A 129 -7.25 10.25 -15.86
CA THR A 129 -6.56 11.55 -15.71
C THR A 129 -7.05 12.29 -14.47
N VAL A 130 -8.36 12.30 -14.21
CA VAL A 130 -8.95 12.93 -13.03
C VAL A 130 -8.48 12.24 -11.74
N MET A 131 -8.49 10.91 -11.72
CA MET A 131 -8.00 10.12 -10.58
C MET A 131 -6.52 10.41 -10.31
N LYS A 132 -5.68 10.42 -11.35
CA LYS A 132 -4.25 10.75 -11.23
C LYS A 132 -4.04 12.16 -10.73
N ALA A 133 -4.83 13.13 -11.20
CA ALA A 133 -4.77 14.50 -10.71
C ALA A 133 -5.10 14.57 -9.21
N TYR A 134 -6.18 13.93 -8.76
CA TYR A 134 -6.52 13.88 -7.33
C TYR A 134 -5.43 13.20 -6.49
N VAL A 135 -4.86 12.10 -6.97
CA VAL A 135 -3.76 11.41 -6.28
C VAL A 135 -2.52 12.31 -6.21
N ASN A 136 -2.12 12.93 -7.31
CA ASN A 136 -0.96 13.82 -7.36
C ASN A 136 -1.08 14.97 -6.35
N GLU A 137 -2.25 15.63 -6.32
CA GLU A 137 -2.51 16.82 -5.51
C GLU A 137 -2.76 16.51 -4.03
N ASN A 138 -3.03 15.26 -3.64
CA ASN A 138 -3.36 14.90 -2.26
C ASN A 138 -2.44 13.88 -1.59
N ALA A 139 -1.74 13.08 -2.38
CA ALA A 139 -0.83 12.03 -1.91
C ALA A 139 0.53 12.06 -2.62
N GLY A 140 0.60 12.57 -3.85
CA GLY A 140 1.80 12.61 -4.66
C GLY A 140 2.69 13.84 -4.45
N PRO A 141 3.63 14.09 -5.37
CA PRO A 141 4.53 15.24 -5.32
C PRO A 141 3.81 16.60 -5.31
N GLY A 142 2.62 16.67 -5.90
CA GLY A 142 1.78 17.88 -5.92
C GLY A 142 1.04 18.18 -4.61
N ALA A 143 1.13 17.32 -3.58
CA ALA A 143 0.43 17.50 -2.32
C ALA A 143 1.09 18.51 -1.37
N THR A 144 1.46 19.67 -1.91
CA THR A 144 2.12 20.77 -1.19
C THR A 144 1.12 21.80 -0.68
N SER A 145 1.48 22.50 0.39
CA SER A 145 0.73 23.63 0.92
C SER A 145 1.55 24.91 0.77
N PRO A 146 0.95 26.04 0.34
CA PRO A 146 -0.39 26.22 -0.24
C PRO A 146 -0.47 25.73 -1.73
N PRO A 147 -1.66 25.50 -2.32
CA PRO A 147 -3.01 25.86 -1.88
C PRO A 147 -3.75 24.79 -1.05
N ARG A 148 -3.15 23.60 -0.87
CA ARG A 148 -3.69 22.59 0.05
C ARG A 148 -3.63 23.12 1.48
N LEU A 149 -4.59 22.77 2.34
CA LEU A 149 -4.60 23.24 3.75
C LEU A 149 -3.38 22.76 4.55
N PHE A 150 -2.90 21.55 4.26
CA PHE A 150 -1.71 20.96 4.89
C PHE A 150 -0.90 20.22 3.83
N ALA A 151 0.41 20.09 4.01
CA ALA A 151 1.22 19.24 3.15
C ALA A 151 0.83 17.75 3.35
N GLY A 152 0.88 16.96 2.28
CA GLY A 152 0.49 15.55 2.27
C GLY A 152 1.38 14.65 1.42
N VAL A 153 2.54 15.17 0.99
CA VAL A 153 3.48 14.48 0.09
C VAL A 153 3.91 13.15 0.70
N ASN A 154 3.74 12.08 -0.06
CA ASN A 154 4.36 10.79 0.25
C ASN A 154 5.67 10.65 -0.53
N THR A 155 6.80 10.68 0.17
CA THR A 155 8.11 10.51 -0.44
C THR A 155 8.21 9.18 -1.17
N GLY A 156 8.73 9.18 -2.40
CA GLY A 156 8.87 7.99 -3.23
C GLY A 156 7.65 7.64 -4.08
N LEU A 157 6.48 8.24 -3.83
CA LEU A 157 5.32 8.08 -4.72
C LEU A 157 5.52 8.91 -5.99
N THR A 158 5.49 8.25 -7.14
CA THR A 158 5.49 8.90 -8.45
C THR A 158 4.16 8.65 -9.16
N ILE A 159 3.77 9.61 -10.01
CA ILE A 159 2.56 9.52 -10.82
C ILE A 159 3.01 9.20 -12.24
N GLN A 160 2.52 8.09 -12.77
CA GLN A 160 2.73 7.73 -14.17
C GLN A 160 2.02 8.70 -15.11
N THR A 161 2.59 8.92 -16.30
CA THR A 161 1.99 9.74 -17.35
C THR A 161 0.58 9.28 -17.70
N ASP A 162 -0.29 10.22 -18.05
CA ASP A 162 -1.68 9.93 -18.44
C ASP A 162 -1.75 9.08 -19.71
N GLY A 163 -2.51 7.99 -19.66
CA GLY A 163 -2.88 7.18 -20.82
C GLY A 163 -4.23 7.59 -21.43
N ALA A 164 -4.99 8.46 -20.75
CA ALA A 164 -6.31 8.93 -21.13
C ALA A 164 -7.35 7.81 -21.36
N ALA A 165 -7.37 6.79 -20.50
CA ALA A 165 -8.35 5.70 -20.53
C ALA A 165 -9.56 5.96 -19.59
N GLY A 166 -10.70 5.37 -19.94
CA GLY A 166 -11.92 5.40 -19.13
C GLY A 166 -12.99 6.38 -19.63
N THR A 167 -14.08 6.47 -18.87
CA THR A 167 -15.23 7.35 -19.12
C THR A 167 -14.91 8.79 -18.69
N SER A 168 -15.63 9.76 -19.25
CA SER A 168 -15.56 11.13 -18.76
C SER A 168 -16.25 11.25 -17.40
N TRP A 169 -15.61 11.97 -16.49
CA TRP A 169 -16.10 12.25 -15.14
C TRP A 169 -16.07 13.76 -14.88
N GLU A 170 -17.02 14.24 -14.09
CA GLU A 170 -17.09 15.62 -13.61
C GLU A 170 -17.62 15.66 -12.19
N GLY A 171 -17.02 16.49 -11.33
CA GLY A 171 -17.54 16.76 -10.01
C GLY A 171 -16.60 17.49 -9.07
N GLU A 172 -17.21 18.06 -8.02
CA GLU A 172 -16.50 18.70 -6.93
C GLU A 172 -16.44 17.80 -5.69
N LYS A 173 -15.24 17.62 -5.11
CA LYS A 173 -15.00 16.76 -3.94
C LYS A 173 -14.11 17.44 -2.90
N SER A 174 -14.60 18.48 -2.24
CA SER A 174 -13.89 19.12 -1.13
C SER A 174 -14.01 18.35 0.20
N PHE A 175 -12.91 18.26 0.96
CA PHE A 175 -12.81 17.66 2.31
C PHE A 175 -13.26 16.19 2.43
N ARG A 176 -13.24 15.44 1.33
CA ARG A 176 -13.60 14.01 1.33
C ARG A 176 -12.37 13.08 1.38
N PRO A 177 -12.52 11.85 1.91
CA PRO A 177 -11.47 10.85 1.86
C PRO A 177 -11.09 10.51 0.41
N LEU A 178 -9.80 10.53 0.09
CA LEU A 178 -9.30 10.36 -1.28
C LEU A 178 -9.71 9.01 -1.85
N LEU A 179 -9.48 7.91 -1.13
CA LEU A 179 -9.84 6.57 -1.60
C LEU A 179 -11.34 6.42 -1.90
N SER A 180 -12.22 7.08 -1.13
CA SER A 180 -13.66 7.04 -1.38
C SER A 180 -14.04 7.75 -2.68
N VAL A 181 -13.37 8.85 -2.99
CA VAL A 181 -13.61 9.61 -4.24
C VAL A 181 -13.10 8.83 -5.45
N LEU A 182 -11.94 8.19 -5.33
CA LEU A 182 -11.41 7.35 -6.40
C LEU A 182 -12.36 6.18 -6.73
N ARG A 183 -12.96 5.54 -5.73
CA ARG A 183 -14.00 4.51 -5.96
C ARG A 183 -15.23 5.06 -6.68
N GLU A 184 -15.69 6.24 -6.29
CA GLU A 184 -16.81 6.90 -6.95
C GLU A 184 -16.54 7.17 -8.43
N ILE A 185 -15.31 7.56 -8.80
CA ILE A 185 -14.92 7.77 -10.20
C ILE A 185 -14.91 6.45 -10.98
N THR A 186 -14.48 5.35 -10.37
CA THR A 186 -14.46 4.03 -11.04
C THR A 186 -15.85 3.42 -11.27
N GLU A 187 -16.85 3.86 -10.50
CA GLU A 187 -18.23 3.36 -10.60
C GLU A 187 -19.10 4.17 -11.58
N ALA A 188 -18.58 5.30 -12.09
CA ALA A 188 -19.26 6.23 -13.00
C ALA A 188 -19.06 5.88 -14.49
#